data_AF-A0A496W7I0-F1
#
_entry.id   AF-A0A496W7I0-F1
#
_cell.length_a   1.000
_cell.length_b   1.000
_cell.length_c   1.000
_cell.angle_alpha   90.00
_cell.angle_beta   90.00
_cell.angle_gamma   90.00
#
_symmetry.space_group_name_H-M   'P 1'
#
loop_
_entity.id
_entity.type
_entity.pdbx_description
1 polymer ?
#
loop_
_entity_poly.entity_id
_entity_poly.type
_entity_poly.pdbx_seq_one_letter_code
_entity_poly.pdbx_strand_id
1 'polypeptide(L)' 'MWEELWIAIALILVIEGIMPFINPKGWRKTLRTVSEMDDNTLRTIGLSSMLFGVILLYLVH' A
#
# COMPACT_ATOMS: atom_id res chain seq x y z
N MET A 1 14.49 10.63 -14.94
CA MET A 1 13.09 11.13 -14.83
C MET A 1 12.03 10.11 -15.28
N TRP A 2 11.92 9.72 -16.56
CA TRP A 2 10.87 8.76 -16.97
C TRP A 2 11.18 7.29 -16.59
N GLU A 3 12.46 6.91 -16.58
CA GLU A 3 12.89 5.58 -16.12
C GLU A 3 12.61 5.34 -14.64
N GLU A 4 12.84 6.34 -13.78
CA GLU A 4 12.55 6.26 -12.35
C GLU A 4 11.06 6.01 -12.08
N LEU A 5 10.16 6.59 -12.90
CA LEU A 5 8.73 6.33 -12.82
C LEU A 5 8.42 4.86 -13.14
N TRP A 6 9.01 4.31 -14.21
CA TRP A 6 8.85 2.90 -14.56
C TRP A 6 9.39 1.96 -13.50
N ILE A 7 10.54 2.30 -12.88
CA ILE A 7 11.12 1.53 -11.79
C ILE A 7 10.20 1.56 -10.56
N ALA A 8 9.69 2.72 -10.18
CA ALA A 8 8.75 2.85 -9.06
C ALA A 8 7.47 2.03 -9.29
N ILE A 9 6.93 2.05 -10.50
CA ILE A 9 5.76 1.24 -10.89
C ILE A 9 6.09 -0.26 -10.87
N ALA A 10 7.26 -0.67 -11.35
CA ALA A 10 7.67 -2.06 -11.29
C ALA A 10 7.80 -2.54 -9.83
N LEU A 11 8.39 -1.72 -8.96
CA LEU A 11 8.55 -2.04 -7.54
C LEU A 11 7.20 -2.16 -6.82
N ILE A 12 6.25 -1.24 -7.06
CA ILE A 12 4.93 -1.36 -6.41
C ILE A 12 4.19 -2.63 -6.85
N LEU A 13 4.29 -3.02 -8.13
CA LEU A 13 3.70 -4.26 -8.62
C LEU A 13 4.34 -5.50 -7.99
N VAL A 14 5.66 -5.51 -7.83
CA VAL A 14 6.36 -6.61 -7.15
C VAL A 14 5.93 -6.68 -5.69
N ILE A 15 5.93 -5.56 -4.96
CA ILE A 15 5.57 -5.52 -3.54
C ILE A 15 4.11 -5.98 -3.33
N GLU A 16 3.17 -5.46 -4.11
CA GLU A 16 1.77 -5.87 -4.06
C GLU A 16 1.57 -7.35 -4.42
N GLY A 17 2.42 -7.91 -5.28
CA GLY A 17 2.38 -9.32 -5.68
C GLY A 17 2.96 -10.31 -4.64
N ILE A 18 3.86 -9.86 -3.75
CA ILE A 18 4.52 -10.74 -2.77
C ILE A 18 3.52 -11.36 -1.79
N MET A 19 2.65 -10.54 -1.19
CA MET A 19 1.66 -10.99 -0.20
C MET A 19 0.70 -12.07 -0.73
N PRO A 20 0.02 -11.89 -1.88
CA PRO A 20 -0.85 -12.92 -2.45
C PRO A 20 -0.08 -14.17 -2.90
N PHE A 21 1.19 -14.05 -3.28
CA PHE A 21 2.03 -15.20 -3.68
C PHE A 21 2.47 -16.05 -2.49
N ILE A 22 2.97 -15.42 -1.41
CA ILE A 22 3.48 -16.13 -0.23
C ILE A 22 2.33 -16.73 0.60
N ASN A 23 1.27 -15.96 0.85
CA ASN A 23 0.16 -16.40 1.69
C ASN A 23 -1.20 -15.92 1.16
N PRO A 24 -1.75 -16.60 0.13
CA PRO A 24 -3.03 -16.20 -0.46
C PRO A 24 -4.20 -16.30 0.52
N LYS A 25 -4.15 -17.22 1.51
CA LYS A 25 -5.21 -17.37 2.53
C LYS A 25 -5.19 -16.20 3.52
N GLY A 26 -4.02 -15.83 4.01
CA GLY A 26 -3.84 -14.67 4.88
C GLY A 26 -4.25 -13.38 4.18
N TRP A 27 -3.82 -13.20 2.93
CA TRP A 27 -4.21 -12.05 2.11
C TRP A 27 -5.73 -11.92 1.95
N ARG A 28 -6.43 -12.99 1.59
CA ARG A 28 -7.90 -13.00 1.49
C ARG A 28 -8.57 -12.66 2.82
N LYS A 29 -8.04 -13.14 3.96
CA LYS A 29 -8.57 -12.81 5.28
C LYS A 29 -8.42 -11.32 5.57
N THR A 30 -7.25 -10.75 5.32
CA THR A 30 -7.00 -9.32 5.50
C THR A 30 -7.92 -8.47 4.63
N LEU A 31 -8.06 -8.81 3.34
CA LEU A 31 -8.98 -8.11 2.44
C LEU A 31 -10.43 -8.17 2.92
N ARG A 32 -10.87 -9.33 3.46
CA ARG A 32 -12.19 -9.45 4.04
C ARG A 32 -12.36 -8.56 5.27
N THR A 33 -11.39 -8.55 6.18
CA THR A 33 -11.40 -7.65 7.33
C THR A 33 -11.48 -6.19 6.88
N VAL A 34 -10.68 -5.78 5.89
CA VAL A 34 -10.72 -4.42 5.33
C VAL A 34 -12.08 -4.10 4.71
N SER A 35 -12.72 -5.05 4.02
CA SER A 35 -14.06 -4.86 3.43
C SER A 35 -15.19 -4.75 4.45
N GLU A 36 -14.97 -5.26 5.67
CA GLU A 36 -15.93 -5.20 6.79
C GLU A 36 -15.71 -3.95 7.66
N MET A 37 -14.70 -3.12 7.38
CA MET A 37 -14.43 -1.87 8.10
C MET A 37 -15.30 -0.72 7.60
N ASP A 38 -15.71 0.15 8.51
CA ASP A 38 -16.45 1.37 8.17
C ASP A 38 -15.61 2.33 7.31
N ASP A 39 -16.27 3.00 6.36
CA ASP A 39 -15.64 3.95 5.42
C ASP A 39 -14.83 5.05 6.12
N ASN A 40 -15.28 5.52 7.28
CA ASN A 40 -14.58 6.54 8.06
C ASN A 40 -13.23 6.03 8.60
N THR A 41 -13.19 4.78 9.04
CA THR A 41 -11.96 4.13 9.52
C THR A 41 -11.01 3.92 8.34
N LEU A 42 -11.51 3.42 7.21
CA LEU A 42 -10.71 3.20 6.01
C LEU A 42 -10.09 4.51 5.49
N ARG A 43 -10.87 5.60 5.47
CA ARG A 43 -10.40 6.94 5.11
C ARG A 43 -9.32 7.47 6.05
N THR A 44 -9.48 7.26 7.36
CA THR A 44 -8.52 7.74 8.36
C THR A 44 -7.20 6.98 8.24
N ILE A 45 -7.25 5.66 8.06
CA ILE A 45 -6.05 4.84 7.81
C ILE A 45 -5.38 5.29 6.51
N GLY A 46 -6.14 5.46 5.43
CA GLY A 46 -5.62 5.97 4.16
C GLY A 46 -4.95 7.34 4.31
N LEU A 47 -5.59 8.28 5.01
CA LEU A 47 -5.04 9.61 5.28
C LEU A 47 -3.73 9.53 6.07
N SER A 48 -3.69 8.71 7.12
CA SER A 48 -2.48 8.55 7.94
C SER A 48 -1.31 7.97 7.13
N SER A 49 -1.59 7.00 6.25
CA SER A 49 -0.59 6.38 5.36
C SER A 49 -0.06 7.39 4.33
N MET A 50 -0.95 8.16 3.70
CA MET A 50 -0.56 9.22 2.76
C MET A 50 0.31 10.27 3.46
N LEU A 51 -0.09 10.73 4.65
CA LEU A 51 0.67 11.74 5.39
C LEU A 51 2.06 11.23 5.80
N PHE A 52 2.13 9.97 6.26
CA PHE A 52 3.40 9.33 6.58
C PHE A 52 4.30 9.22 5.34
N GLY A 53 3.74 8.86 4.18
CA GLY A 53 4.47 8.82 2.92
C GLY A 53 5.04 10.18 2.52
N VAL A 54 4.26 11.25 2.65
CA VAL A 54 4.73 12.62 2.37
C VAL A 54 5.85 13.04 3.33
N ILE A 55 5.71 12.75 4.62
CA ILE A 55 6.76 13.03 5.62
C ILE A 55 8.04 12.28 5.28
N LEU A 56 7.94 11.00 4.94
CA LEU A 56 9.11 10.18 4.59
C LEU A 56 9.79 10.69 3.32
N LEU A 57 9.01 11.08 2.30
CA LEU A 57 9.53 11.73 1.10
C LEU A 57 10.29 13.02 1.44
N TYR A 58 9.78 13.85 2.36
CA TYR A 58 10.45 15.09 2.79
C TYR A 58 11.70 14.85 3.65
N LEU A 59 11.84 13.70 4.30
CA LEU A 59 13.02 13.36 5.10
C LEU A 59 14.13 12.73 4.26
N VAL A 60 13.76 12.00 3.21
CA VAL A 60 14.70 11.28 2.32
C VAL A 60 15.15 12.15 1.15
N HIS A 61 14.37 13.16 0.80
CA HIS A 61 14.67 14.15 -0.23
C HIS A 61 15.11 15.48 0.39
#